data_AF-A0A699VB93-F1
#
_entry.id   AF-A0A699VB93-F1
#
_cell.length_a   1.000
_cell.length_b   1.000
_cell.length_c   1.000
_cell.angle_alpha   90.00
_cell.angle_beta   90.00
_cell.angle_gamma   90.00
#
_symmetry.space_group_name_H-M   'P 1'
#
loop_
_entity.id
_entity.type
_entity.pdbx_description
1 polymer ?
#
loop_
_entity_poly.entity_id
_entity_poly.type
_entity_poly.pdbx_seq_one_letter_code
_entity_poly.pdbx_strand_id
1 'polypeptide(L)'
;EPVDVKEVLEVVKAAKLITEVVTTAGATKVSVPRKRREAQARRNMIVYLKNMAGYKIDYFKEMSYNEIRPLFEKHYSYNQAFLDEVHEGVIVLDKEVRQEKEV
;
A
#
# COMPACT_ATOMS: atom_id res chain seq x y z
N GLU A 1 -36.01 21.17 13.01
CA GLU A 1 -35.34 20.88 14.29
C GLU A 1 -34.01 20.21 13.99
N PRO A 2 -32.85 20.86 14.16
CA PRO A 2 -31.56 20.24 13.88
C PRO A 2 -31.11 19.47 15.12
N VAL A 3 -31.58 18.23 15.22
CA VAL A 3 -31.04 17.26 16.16
C VAL A 3 -29.67 16.80 15.64
N ASP A 4 -28.77 16.49 16.56
CA ASP A 4 -27.66 15.54 16.38
C ASP A 4 -26.29 15.99 15.86
N VAL A 5 -26.07 17.20 15.31
CA VAL A 5 -24.68 17.56 14.93
C VAL A 5 -23.75 17.75 16.15
N LYS A 6 -24.31 18.18 17.29
CA LYS A 6 -23.55 18.36 18.55
C LYS A 6 -23.22 17.02 19.19
N GLU A 7 -24.16 16.09 19.17
CA GLU A 7 -24.03 14.75 19.74
C GLU A 7 -23.05 13.88 18.92
N VAL A 8 -23.15 13.92 17.59
CA VAL A 8 -22.20 13.23 16.70
C VAL A 8 -20.77 13.73 16.93
N LEU A 9 -20.57 15.03 17.18
CA LEU A 9 -19.25 15.58 17.46
C LEU A 9 -18.71 15.12 18.82
N GLU A 10 -19.55 14.97 19.83
CA GLU A 10 -19.15 14.46 21.15
C GLU A 10 -18.82 12.97 21.13
N VAL A 11 -19.61 12.15 20.40
CA VAL A 11 -19.33 10.73 20.21
C VAL A 11 -18.02 10.52 19.44
N VAL A 12 -17.77 11.30 18.39
CA VAL A 12 -16.51 11.23 17.63
C VAL A 12 -15.32 11.68 18.48
N LYS A 13 -15.49 12.73 19.31
CA LYS A 13 -14.44 13.16 20.25
C LYS A 13 -14.15 12.12 21.32
N ALA A 14 -15.18 11.48 21.88
CA ALA A 14 -15.01 10.42 22.88
C ALA A 14 -14.34 9.18 22.25
N ALA A 15 -14.77 8.75 21.06
CA ALA A 15 -14.14 7.64 20.33
C ALA A 15 -12.68 7.92 19.98
N LYS A 16 -12.38 9.16 19.58
CA LYS A 16 -11.00 9.62 19.32
C LYS A 16 -10.15 9.58 20.59
N LEU A 17 -10.66 10.05 21.73
CA LEU A 17 -9.95 9.98 23.01
C LEU A 17 -9.73 8.53 23.44
N ILE A 18 -10.73 7.65 23.37
CA ILE A 18 -10.57 6.23 23.75
C ILE A 18 -9.48 5.54 22.89
N THR A 19 -9.39 5.89 21.61
CA THR A 19 -8.35 5.37 20.71
C THR A 19 -6.97 5.92 21.07
N GLU A 20 -6.88 7.21 21.38
CA GLU A 20 -5.62 7.88 21.75
C GLU A 20 -5.09 7.39 23.11
N VAL A 21 -5.97 7.14 24.09
CA VAL A 21 -5.56 6.63 25.42
C VAL A 21 -5.13 5.15 25.34
N VAL A 22 -5.80 4.36 24.49
CA VAL A 22 -5.37 2.98 24.17
C VAL A 22 -3.99 2.96 23.49
N THR A 23 -3.63 4.01 22.74
CA THR A 23 -2.30 4.13 22.14
C THR A 23 -1.23 4.76 23.05
N THR A 24 -1.59 5.53 24.09
CA THR A 24 -0.62 6.17 24.98
C THR A 24 -0.22 5.30 26.18
N ALA A 25 -1.14 4.49 26.70
CA ALA A 25 -0.85 3.52 27.76
C ALA A 25 -0.25 2.20 27.23
N GLY A 26 -0.34 1.97 25.93
CA GLY A 26 0.31 0.89 25.19
C GLY A 26 1.74 1.22 24.77
N ALA A 27 2.48 2.00 25.56
CA ALA A 27 3.94 2.08 25.44
C ALA A 27 4.63 0.79 25.93
N THR A 28 4.09 -0.37 25.59
CA THR A 28 4.99 -1.46 25.21
C THR A 28 5.59 -1.01 23.89
N LYS A 29 6.82 -0.46 23.96
CA LYS A 29 7.75 -0.53 22.84
C LYS A 29 7.87 -2.01 22.48
N VAL A 30 6.94 -2.55 21.70
CA VAL A 30 7.25 -3.71 20.88
C VAL A 30 8.13 -3.11 19.79
N SER A 31 9.38 -2.86 20.15
CA SER A 31 10.49 -2.76 19.21
C SER A 31 10.51 -4.09 18.49
N VAL A 32 9.63 -4.25 17.49
CA VAL A 32 9.67 -5.40 16.59
C VAL A 32 11.12 -5.42 16.11
N PRO A 33 11.92 -6.43 16.52
CA PRO A 33 13.35 -6.41 16.26
C PRO A 33 13.54 -6.20 14.77
N ARG A 34 14.46 -5.34 14.35
CA ARG A 34 14.67 -4.99 12.92
C ARG A 34 14.72 -6.22 12.01
N LYS A 35 15.31 -7.32 12.52
CA LYS A 35 15.33 -8.65 11.91
C LYS A 35 13.93 -9.23 11.59
N ARG A 36 12.94 -9.08 12.47
CA ARG A 36 11.55 -9.51 12.22
C ARG A 36 10.90 -8.68 11.10
N ARG A 37 11.17 -7.37 11.05
CA ARG A 37 10.65 -6.49 10.00
C ARG A 37 11.23 -6.83 8.62
N GLU A 38 12.55 -7.03 8.54
CA GLU A 38 13.23 -7.42 7.30
C GLU A 38 12.80 -8.82 6.83
N ALA A 39 12.62 -9.78 7.74
CA ALA A 39 12.08 -11.09 7.39
C ALA A 39 10.66 -11.00 6.83
N GLN A 40 9.80 -10.15 7.41
CA GLN A 40 8.45 -9.91 6.90
C GLN A 40 8.48 -9.23 5.53
N ALA A 41 9.30 -8.18 5.37
CA ALA A 41 9.46 -7.49 4.09
C ALA A 41 9.98 -8.44 3.01
N ARG A 42 10.96 -9.30 3.32
CA ARG A 42 11.46 -10.35 2.43
C ARG A 42 10.33 -11.26 1.95
N ARG A 43 9.47 -11.75 2.85
CA ARG A 43 8.33 -12.60 2.50
C ARG A 43 7.36 -11.88 1.56
N ASN A 44 7.04 -10.63 1.85
CA ASN A 44 6.13 -9.83 1.02
C ASN A 44 6.71 -9.62 -0.39
N MET A 45 8.01 -9.33 -0.52
CA MET A 45 8.68 -9.19 -1.82
C MET A 45 8.67 -10.49 -2.63
N ILE A 46 8.92 -11.64 -1.99
CA ILE A 46 8.87 -12.95 -2.65
C ILE A 46 7.45 -13.25 -3.18
N VAL A 47 6.42 -12.97 -2.39
CA VAL A 47 5.02 -13.16 -2.80
C VAL A 47 4.67 -12.27 -4.00
N TYR A 48 5.08 -11.01 -3.97
CA TYR A 48 4.90 -10.10 -5.10
C TYR A 48 5.58 -10.62 -6.36
N LEU A 49 6.86 -10.99 -6.27
CA LEU A 49 7.62 -11.49 -7.41
C LEU A 49 7.05 -12.79 -7.98
N LYS A 50 6.54 -13.69 -7.12
CA LYS A 50 5.79 -14.87 -7.57
C LYS A 50 4.56 -14.48 -8.38
N ASN A 51 3.77 -13.54 -7.87
CA ASN A 51 2.48 -13.19 -8.47
C ASN A 51 2.65 -12.35 -9.74
N MET A 52 3.58 -11.41 -9.76
CA MET A 52 3.77 -10.46 -10.86
C MET A 52 4.70 -10.97 -11.95
N ALA A 53 5.76 -11.68 -11.58
CA ALA A 53 6.81 -12.08 -12.50
C ALA A 53 6.96 -13.61 -12.62
N GLY A 54 6.09 -14.38 -11.96
CA GLY A 54 6.02 -15.84 -12.12
C GLY A 54 7.18 -16.61 -11.47
N TYR A 55 7.97 -15.98 -10.59
CA TYR A 55 9.09 -16.67 -9.95
C TYR A 55 8.62 -17.80 -9.02
N LYS A 56 9.35 -18.92 -9.06
CA LYS A 56 9.16 -20.03 -8.12
C LYS A 56 9.67 -19.63 -6.74
N ILE A 57 8.98 -20.06 -5.67
CA ILE A 57 9.43 -19.80 -4.29
C ILE A 57 10.82 -20.41 -4.02
N ASP A 58 11.12 -21.57 -4.62
CA ASP A 58 12.41 -22.26 -4.45
C ASP A 58 13.61 -21.42 -4.89
N TYR A 59 13.42 -20.51 -5.85
CA TYR A 59 14.44 -19.57 -6.28
C TYR A 59 14.93 -18.67 -5.14
N PHE A 60 14.06 -18.37 -4.16
CA PHE A 60 14.35 -17.45 -3.06
C PHE A 60 14.73 -18.12 -1.74
N LYS A 61 14.85 -19.45 -1.69
CA LYS A 61 15.14 -20.19 -0.44
C LYS A 61 16.46 -19.74 0.19
N GLU A 62 17.50 -19.53 -0.60
CA GLU A 62 18.83 -19.14 -0.11
C GLU A 62 19.18 -17.66 -0.30
N MET A 63 18.34 -16.89 -1.00
CA MET A 63 18.61 -15.47 -1.21
C MET A 63 18.32 -14.62 0.03
N SER A 64 19.23 -13.72 0.37
CA SER A 64 19.04 -12.73 1.43
C SER A 64 18.08 -11.60 1.02
N TYR A 65 17.67 -10.78 2.00
CA TYR A 65 16.88 -9.57 1.75
C TYR A 65 17.56 -8.63 0.73
N ASN A 66 18.88 -8.50 0.82
CA ASN A 66 19.65 -7.58 -0.03
C ASN A 66 19.74 -8.04 -1.49
N GLU A 67 19.64 -9.35 -1.75
CA GLU A 67 19.62 -9.91 -3.11
C GLU A 67 18.22 -9.87 -3.73
N ILE A 68 17.17 -10.01 -2.89
CA ILE A 68 15.77 -9.98 -3.34
C ILE A 68 15.30 -8.55 -3.61
N ARG A 69 15.77 -7.58 -2.83
CA ARG A 69 15.31 -6.19 -2.92
C ARG A 69 15.54 -5.57 -4.32
N PRO A 70 16.71 -5.70 -4.97
CA PRO A 70 16.91 -5.19 -6.33
C PRO A 70 15.99 -5.83 -7.38
N LEU A 71 15.69 -7.13 -7.26
CA LEU A 71 14.74 -7.82 -8.14
C LEU A 71 13.34 -7.22 -7.99
N PHE A 72 12.90 -7.01 -6.74
CA PHE A 72 11.63 -6.39 -6.44
C PHE A 72 11.55 -4.95 -6.99
N GLU A 73 12.56 -4.12 -6.72
CA GLU A 73 12.62 -2.73 -7.18
C GLU A 73 12.52 -2.62 -8.70
N LYS A 74 13.21 -3.51 -9.45
CA LYS A 74 13.15 -3.56 -10.92
C LYS A 74 11.75 -3.85 -11.46
N HIS A 75 11.06 -4.83 -10.88
CA HIS A 75 9.69 -5.18 -11.30
C HIS A 75 8.68 -4.12 -10.85
N TYR A 76 8.88 -3.55 -9.66
CA TYR A 76 8.03 -2.50 -9.14
C TYR A 76 8.12 -1.22 -10.00
N SER A 77 9.32 -0.76 -10.35
CA SER A 77 9.50 0.44 -11.18
C SER A 77 8.93 0.27 -12.59
N TYR A 78 9.11 -0.90 -13.21
CA TYR A 78 8.50 -1.21 -14.50
C TYR A 78 6.96 -1.15 -14.44
N ASN A 79 6.36 -1.73 -13.40
CA ASN A 79 4.92 -1.71 -13.24
C ASN A 79 4.37 -0.30 -12.95
N GLN A 80 5.12 0.54 -12.23
CA GLN A 80 4.74 1.94 -12.05
C GLN A 80 4.73 2.69 -13.39
N ALA A 81 5.81 2.56 -14.17
CA ALA A 81 5.88 3.21 -15.49
C ALA A 81 4.75 2.75 -16.43
N PHE A 82 4.41 1.46 -16.42
CA PHE A 82 3.30 0.94 -17.20
C PHE A 82 1.94 1.49 -16.74
N LEU A 83 1.72 1.61 -15.43
CA LEU A 83 0.50 2.20 -14.90
C LEU A 83 0.38 3.67 -15.29
N ASP A 84 1.47 4.44 -15.20
CA ASP A 84 1.50 5.84 -15.60
C ASP A 84 1.16 6.00 -17.10
N GLU A 85 1.74 5.15 -17.97
CA GLU A 85 1.44 5.11 -19.41
C GLU A 85 -0.04 4.79 -19.68
N VAL A 86 -0.61 3.79 -18.99
CA VAL A 86 -2.02 3.45 -19.13
C VAL A 86 -2.93 4.58 -18.62
N HIS A 87 -2.59 5.20 -17.50
CA HIS A 87 -3.36 6.31 -16.95
C HIS A 87 -3.38 7.51 -17.91
N GLU A 88 -2.25 7.86 -18.50
CA GLU A 88 -2.19 8.90 -19.54
C GLU A 88 -3.02 8.52 -20.77
N GLY A 89 -2.89 7.28 -21.27
CA GLY A 89 -3.65 6.79 -22.41
C GLY A 89 -5.17 6.82 -22.20
N VAL A 90 -5.65 6.44 -21.00
CA VAL A 90 -7.07 6.51 -20.64
C VAL A 90 -7.57 7.96 -20.60
N ILE A 91 -6.77 8.89 -20.08
CA ILE A 91 -7.12 10.33 -20.04
C ILE A 91 -7.21 10.92 -21.44
N VAL A 92 -6.31 10.53 -22.36
CA VAL A 92 -6.34 10.98 -23.76
C VAL A 92 -7.57 10.44 -24.47
N LEU A 93 -7.85 9.14 -24.34
CA LEU A 93 -9.01 8.50 -24.97
C LEU A 93 -10.34 9.11 -24.51
N ASP A 94 -10.51 9.38 -23.21
CA ASP A 94 -11.73 9.99 -22.67
C ASP A 94 -11.93 11.44 -23.16
N LYS A 95 -10.85 12.18 -23.42
CA LYS A 95 -10.93 13.53 -24.02
C LYS A 95 -11.36 13.47 -25.49
N GLU A 96 -10.81 12.54 -26.26
CA GLU A 96 -11.13 12.40 -27.69
C GLU A 96 -12.56 11.90 -27.90
N VAL A 97 -13.01 10.91 -27.12
CA VAL A 97 -14.40 10.41 -27.13
C VAL A 97 -15.42 11.48 -26.74
N ARG A 98 -15.06 12.41 -25.84
CA ARG A 98 -15.94 13.54 -25.48
C ARG A 98 -16.02 14.59 -26.57
N GLN A 99 -14.92 14.88 -27.27
CA GLN A 99 -14.93 15.80 -28.40
C GLN A 99 -15.72 15.24 -29.59
N GLU A 100 -15.62 13.94 -29.86
CA GLU A 100 -16.37 13.30 -30.95
C GLU A 100 -17.89 13.24 -30.70
N LYS A 101 -18.34 13.30 -29.44
CA LYS A 101 -19.76 13.37 -29.06
C LYS A 101 -20.35 14.79 -29.08
N GLU A 102 -19.51 15.82 -29.20
CA GLU A 102 -19.93 17.23 -29.31
C GLU A 102 -19.93 17.75 -30.77
N VAL A 103 -19.71 16.87 -31.77
CA VAL A 103 -19.80 17.17 -33.22
C VAL A 103 -21.09 16.63 -33.83
#